data_AF-A0A7W5ZSX9-F1
#
_entry.id   AF-A0A7W5ZSX9-F1
#
_cell.length_a   1.000
_cell.length_b   1.000
_cell.length_c   1.000
_cell.angle_alpha   90.00
_cell.angle_beta   90.00
_cell.angle_gamma   90.00
#
_symmetry.space_group_name_H-M   'P 1'
#
loop_
_entity.id
_entity.type
_entity.pdbx_description
1 polymer ?
#
loop_
_entity_poly.entity_id
_entity_poly.type
_entity_poly.pdbx_seq_one_letter_code
_entity_poly.pdbx_strand_id
1 'polypeptide(L)'
;MVALVGPRSTPEKVGSERAIPLTANAKVFQGAMVQVSAAGFGVAATATAANIAAGVARETVDNAGGANGAVAVKTRRGIFRFANSAAGDLITRSEIGKQVFVVDDQTVAKTNNAGARPVAGTCFDVDAQGVWVEFL
;
A
#
# COMPACT_ATOMS: atom_id res chain seq x y z
N MET A 1 -31.89 -0.02 -6.20
CA MET A 1 -30.95 0.35 -7.27
C MET A 1 -31.69 1.28 -8.22
N VAL A 2 -31.24 2.53 -8.36
CA VAL A 2 -31.89 3.53 -9.26
C VAL A 2 -31.10 3.57 -10.57
N ALA A 3 -31.81 3.35 -11.68
CA ALA A 3 -31.22 3.47 -13.01
C ALA A 3 -31.04 4.95 -13.37
N LEU A 4 -30.03 5.24 -14.19
CA LEU A 4 -29.79 6.59 -14.69
C LEU A 4 -30.93 6.99 -15.64
N VAL A 5 -31.76 7.96 -15.24
CA VAL A 5 -32.92 8.44 -16.02
C VAL A 5 -32.62 9.72 -16.83
N GLY A 6 -31.37 10.16 -16.87
CA GLY A 6 -30.96 11.36 -17.60
C GLY A 6 -29.43 11.51 -17.70
N PRO A 7 -28.94 12.36 -18.61
CA PRO A 7 -27.51 12.58 -18.79
C PRO A 7 -26.87 13.15 -17.51
N ARG A 8 -25.71 12.63 -17.13
CA ARG A 8 -24.87 13.16 -16.06
C ARG A 8 -23.41 13.21 -16.50
N SER A 9 -22.68 14.23 -16.10
CA SER A 9 -21.22 14.22 -16.20
C SER A 9 -20.65 13.24 -15.17
N THR A 10 -19.93 12.21 -15.64
CA THR A 10 -19.25 11.28 -14.75
C THR A 10 -17.88 11.86 -14.39
N PRO A 11 -17.62 12.21 -13.12
CA PRO A 11 -16.32 12.73 -12.73
C PRO A 11 -15.26 11.62 -12.82
N GLU A 12 -14.15 11.94 -13.46
CA GLU A 12 -12.96 11.10 -13.50
C GLU A 12 -11.96 11.52 -12.42
N LYS A 13 -11.24 10.56 -11.85
CA LYS A 13 -10.04 10.83 -11.04
C LYS A 13 -8.83 10.24 -11.76
N VAL A 14 -7.81 11.08 -11.97
CA VAL A 14 -6.52 10.63 -12.51
C VAL A 14 -5.88 9.68 -11.49
N GLY A 15 -5.69 8.42 -11.89
CA GLY A 15 -5.57 7.28 -10.97
C GLY A 15 -4.30 7.16 -10.14
N SER A 16 -3.35 8.09 -10.26
CA SER A 16 -2.06 7.97 -9.59
C SER A 16 -2.08 8.40 -8.13
N GLU A 17 -3.02 9.23 -7.68
CA GLU A 17 -3.04 9.74 -6.29
C GLU A 17 -4.40 9.51 -5.60
N ARG A 18 -4.37 9.09 -4.34
CA ARG A 18 -5.55 8.84 -3.51
C ARG A 18 -5.37 9.47 -2.14
N ALA A 19 -6.40 10.18 -1.67
CA ALA A 19 -6.50 10.58 -0.28
C ALA A 19 -7.21 9.45 0.50
N ILE A 20 -6.51 8.82 1.44
CA ILE A 20 -7.03 7.70 2.22
C ILE A 20 -7.24 8.18 3.67
N PRO A 21 -8.47 8.10 4.20
CA PRO A 21 -8.75 8.47 5.58
C PRO A 21 -8.05 7.51 6.54
N LEU A 22 -7.28 8.03 7.50
CA LEU A 22 -6.54 7.19 8.45
C LEU A 22 -7.45 6.63 9.55
N THR A 23 -7.09 5.47 10.10
CA THR A 23 -7.74 4.96 11.32
C THR A 23 -7.38 5.82 12.52
N ALA A 24 -8.16 5.74 13.59
CA ALA A 24 -7.91 6.43 14.84
C ALA A 24 -6.52 6.09 15.38
N ASN A 25 -5.80 7.10 15.86
CA ASN A 25 -4.44 6.99 16.42
C ASN A 25 -3.36 6.45 15.46
N ALA A 26 -3.63 6.35 14.16
CA ALA A 26 -2.60 5.94 13.20
C ALA A 26 -1.65 7.07 12.87
N LYS A 27 -0.38 6.70 12.69
CA LYS A 27 0.66 7.57 12.16
C LYS A 27 1.27 6.90 10.94
N VAL A 28 1.41 7.67 9.86
CA VAL A 28 2.02 7.22 8.61
C VAL A 28 3.11 8.20 8.25
N PHE A 29 4.33 7.69 8.05
CA PHE A 29 5.46 8.51 7.63
C PHE A 29 5.49 8.71 6.12
N GLN A 30 6.03 9.85 5.68
CA GLN A 30 6.33 10.06 4.27
C GLN A 30 7.23 8.94 3.73
N GLY A 31 6.91 8.40 2.57
CA GLY A 31 7.65 7.29 1.95
C GLY A 31 7.24 5.91 2.44
N ALA A 32 6.45 5.80 3.51
CA ALA A 32 5.94 4.53 4.00
C ALA A 32 4.90 3.93 3.04
N MET A 33 4.88 2.60 2.95
CA MET A 33 3.79 1.88 2.34
C MET A 33 2.52 2.04 3.17
N VAL A 34 1.42 2.35 2.50
CA VAL A 34 0.10 2.51 3.11
C VAL A 34 -0.79 1.36 2.68
N GLN A 35 -1.52 0.80 3.63
CA GLN A 35 -2.57 -0.17 3.38
C GLN A 35 -3.95 0.38 3.76
N VAL A 36 -4.99 -0.16 3.14
CA VAL A 36 -6.37 -0.02 3.61
C VAL A 36 -6.72 -1.28 4.40
N SER A 37 -7.14 -1.08 5.65
CA SER A 37 -7.63 -2.15 6.52
C SER A 37 -9.01 -2.67 6.10
N ALA A 38 -9.43 -3.81 6.63
CA ALA A 38 -10.78 -4.35 6.40
C ALA A 38 -11.91 -3.38 6.84
N ALA A 39 -11.62 -2.42 7.71
CA ALA A 39 -12.55 -1.37 8.12
C ALA A 39 -12.64 -0.20 7.12
N GLY A 40 -11.85 -0.21 6.04
CA GLY A 40 -11.83 0.84 5.01
C GLY A 40 -10.94 2.04 5.32
N PHE A 41 -10.15 1.99 6.40
CA PHE A 41 -9.25 3.07 6.82
C PHE A 41 -7.79 2.76 6.52
N GLY A 42 -7.03 3.82 6.24
CA GLY A 42 -5.59 3.80 6.01
C GLY A 42 -4.80 3.49 7.27
N VAL A 43 -3.81 2.63 7.12
CA VAL A 43 -2.84 2.22 8.15
C VAL A 43 -1.44 2.14 7.53
N ALA A 44 -0.39 2.30 8.35
CA ALA A 44 0.96 1.91 7.94
C ALA A 44 0.97 0.42 7.60
N ALA A 45 1.72 0.02 6.58
CA ALA A 45 1.65 -1.36 6.11
C ALA A 45 2.21 -2.35 7.14
N THR A 46 1.50 -3.46 7.33
CA THR A 46 1.88 -4.54 8.25
C THR A 46 1.59 -5.89 7.60
N ALA A 47 2.18 -6.95 8.17
CA ALA A 47 1.85 -8.35 7.88
C ALA A 47 0.45 -8.74 8.40
N THR A 48 -0.59 -8.10 7.87
CA THR A 48 -1.98 -8.36 8.21
C THR A 48 -2.73 -8.74 6.94
N ALA A 49 -3.10 -10.01 6.82
CA ALA A 49 -3.65 -10.62 5.62
C ALA A 49 -4.87 -9.89 5.01
N ALA A 50 -5.71 -9.30 5.86
CA ALA A 50 -6.92 -8.59 5.45
C ALA A 50 -6.67 -7.19 4.90
N ASN A 51 -5.44 -6.67 5.02
CA ASN A 51 -5.08 -5.35 4.57
C ASN A 51 -4.72 -5.36 3.08
N ILE A 52 -5.01 -4.27 2.37
CA ILE A 52 -4.74 -4.14 0.94
C ILE A 52 -3.78 -2.98 0.71
N ALA A 53 -2.67 -3.22 0.03
CA ALA A 53 -1.70 -2.19 -0.31
C ALA A 53 -2.31 -1.12 -1.23
N ALA A 54 -2.15 0.14 -0.84
CA ALA A 54 -2.81 1.27 -1.48
C ALA A 54 -1.85 2.22 -2.22
N GLY A 55 -0.56 2.15 -1.90
CA GLY A 55 0.52 2.94 -2.49
C GLY A 55 1.49 3.47 -1.43
N VAL A 56 2.23 4.50 -1.79
CA VAL A 56 3.23 5.14 -0.91
C VAL A 56 2.74 6.50 -0.44
N ALA A 57 2.89 6.79 0.86
CA ALA A 57 2.55 8.06 1.47
C ALA A 57 3.44 9.19 0.94
N ARG A 58 2.81 10.30 0.52
CA ARG A 58 3.51 11.50 0.01
C ARG A 58 3.89 12.47 1.11
N GLU A 59 3.29 12.34 2.28
CA GLU A 59 3.47 13.22 3.42
C GLU A 59 3.36 12.42 4.72
N THR A 60 3.97 12.93 5.79
CA THR A 60 3.79 12.36 7.13
C THR A 60 2.48 12.87 7.71
N VAL A 61 1.57 11.96 8.05
CA VAL A 61 0.28 12.29 8.66
C VAL A 61 0.16 11.58 9.99
N ASP A 62 -0.21 12.33 11.02
CA ASP A 62 -0.40 11.84 12.38
C ASP A 62 -1.87 12.06 12.79
N ASN A 63 -2.58 10.96 13.04
CA ASN A 63 -3.95 10.96 13.55
C ASN A 63 -4.00 10.59 15.04
N ALA A 64 -2.91 10.77 15.79
CA ALA A 64 -2.87 10.59 17.24
C ALA A 64 -3.98 11.41 17.93
N GLY A 65 -4.82 10.74 18.72
CA GLY A 65 -5.96 11.35 19.40
C GLY A 65 -7.17 11.64 18.50
N GLY A 66 -7.06 11.41 17.18
CA GLY A 66 -8.14 11.62 16.23
C GLY A 66 -9.03 10.39 16.05
N ALA A 67 -10.29 10.62 15.67
CA ALA A 67 -11.21 9.55 15.28
C ALA A 67 -10.88 8.97 13.89
N ASN A 68 -11.52 7.85 13.55
CA ASN A 68 -11.40 7.27 12.21
C ASN A 68 -11.80 8.30 11.14
N GLY A 69 -10.89 8.57 10.20
CA GLY A 69 -11.09 9.50 9.09
C GLY A 69 -11.03 10.98 9.44
N ALA A 70 -10.56 11.36 10.63
CA ALA A 70 -10.35 12.77 10.98
C ALA A 70 -9.29 13.46 10.10
N VAL A 71 -8.29 12.70 9.65
CA VAL A 71 -7.28 13.14 8.67
C VAL A 71 -7.13 12.10 7.56
N ALA A 72 -6.66 12.54 6.40
CA ALA A 72 -6.39 11.67 5.26
C ALA A 72 -4.94 11.81 4.80
N VAL A 73 -4.32 10.70 4.42
CA VAL A 73 -2.98 10.67 3.82
C VAL A 73 -3.07 10.62 2.31
N LYS A 74 -2.30 11.47 1.63
CA LYS A 74 -2.11 11.37 0.18
C LYS A 74 -1.16 10.21 -0.13
N THR A 75 -1.64 9.26 -0.91
CA THR A 75 -0.90 8.08 -1.36
C THR A 75 -0.76 8.10 -2.85
N ARG A 76 0.39 7.65 -3.37
CA ARG A 76 0.64 7.55 -4.81
C ARG A 76 0.84 6.10 -5.22
N ARG A 77 0.23 5.73 -6.35
CA ARG A 77 0.49 4.49 -7.09
C ARG A 77 1.54 4.70 -8.16
N GLY A 78 2.39 3.70 -8.35
CA GLY A 78 3.58 3.77 -9.20
C GLY A 78 4.57 2.68 -8.80
N ILE A 79 5.83 2.87 -9.20
CA ILE A 79 6.92 1.95 -8.90
C ILE A 79 7.81 2.60 -7.84
N PHE A 80 7.97 1.95 -6.69
CA PHE A 80 8.76 2.46 -5.57
C PHE A 80 9.68 1.38 -5.02
N ARG A 81 10.84 1.79 -4.50
CA ARG A 81 11.82 0.86 -3.95
C ARG A 81 11.61 0.65 -2.46
N PHE A 82 11.63 -0.61 -2.03
CA PHE A 82 11.52 -1.05 -0.64
C PHE A 82 12.74 -1.89 -0.24
N ALA A 83 12.94 -2.00 1.08
CA ALA A 83 13.89 -2.95 1.63
C ALA A 83 13.47 -4.38 1.28
N ASN A 84 14.47 -5.21 1.03
CA ASN A 84 14.27 -6.62 0.74
C ASN A 84 14.37 -7.42 2.04
N SER A 85 13.50 -8.42 2.20
CA SER A 85 13.67 -9.41 3.26
C SER A 85 14.94 -10.24 3.04
N ALA A 86 15.29 -11.07 4.02
CA ALA A 86 16.53 -11.85 4.01
C ALA A 86 16.27 -13.37 3.92
N ALA A 87 17.34 -14.13 3.70
CA ALA A 87 17.34 -15.59 3.71
C ALA A 87 16.26 -16.19 2.77
N GLY A 88 15.40 -17.08 3.27
CA GLY A 88 14.38 -17.76 2.46
C GLY A 88 13.31 -16.83 1.89
N ASP A 89 13.19 -15.61 2.42
CA ASP A 89 12.25 -14.58 1.97
C ASP A 89 12.90 -13.51 1.07
N LEU A 90 14.19 -13.65 0.76
CA LEU A 90 14.91 -12.74 -0.15
C LEU A 90 14.30 -12.80 -1.56
N ILE A 91 13.90 -11.63 -2.07
CA ILE A 91 13.42 -11.46 -3.43
C ILE A 91 14.64 -11.27 -4.34
N THR A 92 14.76 -12.07 -5.39
CA THR A 92 15.86 -11.96 -6.36
C THR A 92 15.33 -11.51 -7.72
N ARG A 93 16.23 -11.34 -8.70
CA ARG A 93 15.83 -11.02 -10.08
C ARG A 93 14.94 -12.10 -10.71
N SER A 94 14.94 -13.34 -10.19
CA SER A 94 14.06 -14.41 -10.66
C SER A 94 12.58 -14.24 -10.26
N GLU A 95 12.30 -13.26 -9.40
CA GLU A 95 10.96 -12.90 -8.94
C GLU A 95 10.38 -11.69 -9.70
N ILE A 96 11.12 -11.08 -10.63
CA ILE A 96 10.58 -10.00 -11.48
C ILE A 96 9.33 -10.50 -12.21
N GLY A 97 8.25 -9.71 -12.15
CA GLY A 97 6.91 -10.04 -12.64
C GLY A 97 6.03 -10.86 -11.69
N LYS A 98 6.55 -11.29 -10.54
CA LYS A 98 5.78 -12.05 -9.52
C LYS A 98 5.26 -11.14 -8.41
N GLN A 99 4.21 -11.61 -7.72
CA GLN A 99 3.70 -10.95 -6.52
C GLN A 99 4.74 -10.98 -5.40
N VAL A 100 4.83 -9.86 -4.69
CA VAL A 100 5.64 -9.71 -3.48
C VAL A 100 4.75 -9.32 -2.30
N PHE A 101 5.19 -9.65 -1.09
CA PHE A 101 4.35 -9.60 0.10
C PHE A 101 4.87 -8.58 1.12
N VAL A 102 3.95 -7.96 1.87
CA VAL A 102 4.28 -6.96 2.89
C VAL A 102 4.86 -7.64 4.12
N VAL A 103 6.02 -7.18 4.59
CA VAL A 103 6.53 -7.49 5.93
C VAL A 103 6.14 -6.37 6.89
N ASP A 104 6.50 -5.15 6.51
CA ASP A 104 6.23 -3.90 7.23
C ASP A 104 6.11 -2.73 6.22
N ASP A 105 6.05 -1.49 6.71
CA ASP A 105 5.84 -0.29 5.92
C ASP A 105 7.03 0.14 5.05
N GLN A 106 8.17 -0.53 5.15
CA GLN A 106 9.35 -0.29 4.33
C GLN A 106 9.98 -1.57 3.73
N THR A 107 9.49 -2.76 4.07
CA THR A 107 10.10 -4.05 3.72
C THR A 107 9.12 -5.00 3.03
N VAL A 108 9.61 -5.68 1.98
CA VAL A 108 8.86 -6.70 1.22
C VAL A 108 9.55 -8.06 1.23
N ALA A 109 8.77 -9.13 1.09
CA ALA A 109 9.23 -10.51 1.13
C ALA A 109 8.71 -11.36 -0.05
N LYS A 110 9.45 -12.42 -0.34
CA LYS A 110 9.14 -13.40 -1.39
C LYS A 110 7.91 -14.26 -1.07
N THR A 111 7.68 -14.61 0.20
CA THR A 111 6.57 -15.49 0.58
C THR A 111 5.50 -14.78 1.39
N ASN A 112 4.28 -15.30 1.34
CA ASN A 112 3.14 -14.77 2.07
C ASN A 112 3.07 -15.23 3.54
N ASN A 113 4.09 -15.94 4.04
CA ASN A 113 4.11 -16.55 5.38
C ASN A 113 2.81 -17.31 5.71
N ALA A 114 2.49 -18.33 4.91
CA ALA A 114 1.25 -19.13 5.04
C ALA A 114 -0.05 -18.30 5.02
N GLY A 115 -0.05 -17.19 4.28
CA GLY A 115 -1.20 -16.30 4.14
C GLY A 115 -1.30 -15.17 5.16
N ALA A 116 -0.32 -15.01 6.06
CA ALA A 116 -0.30 -13.91 7.02
C ALA A 116 0.04 -12.55 6.38
N ARG A 117 0.84 -12.54 5.30
CA ARG A 117 1.28 -11.32 4.64
C ARG A 117 0.41 -11.00 3.41
N PRO A 118 -0.17 -9.80 3.34
CA PRO A 118 -0.90 -9.38 2.16
C PRO A 118 0.06 -9.07 1.01
N VAL A 119 -0.49 -9.05 -0.22
CA VAL A 119 0.27 -8.66 -1.41
C VAL A 119 0.61 -7.16 -1.33
N ALA A 120 1.89 -6.84 -1.49
CA ALA A 120 2.37 -5.45 -1.60
C ALA A 120 2.15 -4.91 -3.02
N GLY A 121 2.44 -5.74 -4.02
CA GLY A 121 2.38 -5.39 -5.44
C GLY A 121 3.12 -6.44 -6.27
N THR A 122 3.59 -6.02 -7.45
CA THR A 122 4.39 -6.87 -8.36
C THR A 122 5.84 -6.42 -8.33
N CYS A 123 6.79 -7.37 -8.29
CA CYS A 123 8.22 -7.07 -8.41
C CYS A 123 8.52 -6.54 -9.82
N PHE A 124 8.93 -5.28 -9.92
CA PHE A 124 9.27 -4.63 -11.18
C PHE A 124 10.75 -4.81 -11.52
N ASP A 125 11.64 -4.60 -10.54
CA ASP A 125 13.09 -4.82 -10.67
C ASP A 125 13.72 -5.05 -9.29
N VAL A 126 14.95 -5.54 -9.27
CA VAL A 126 15.75 -5.71 -8.05
C VAL A 126 17.14 -5.14 -8.28
N ASP A 127 17.53 -4.18 -7.44
CA ASP A 127 18.85 -3.56 -7.45
C ASP A 127 19.62 -3.86 -6.14
N ALA A 128 20.84 -3.32 -6.02
CA ALA A 128 21.68 -3.55 -4.84
C ALA A 128 21.14 -2.93 -3.54
N GLN A 129 20.20 -1.97 -3.64
CA GLN A 129 19.62 -1.25 -2.52
C GLN A 129 18.25 -1.82 -2.10
N GLY A 130 17.55 -2.54 -2.97
CA GLY A 130 16.25 -3.13 -2.64
C GLY A 130 15.43 -3.63 -3.83
N VAL A 131 14.12 -3.73 -3.60
CA VAL A 131 13.14 -4.26 -4.57
C VAL A 131 12.24 -3.13 -5.03
N TRP A 132 12.13 -2.95 -6.34
CA TRP A 132 11.17 -2.04 -6.95
C TRP A 132 9.82 -2.74 -7.07
N VAL A 133 8.79 -2.17 -6.46
CA VAL A 133 7.44 -2.73 -6.40
C VAL A 133 6.48 -1.81 -7.12
N GLU A 134 5.76 -2.37 -8.08
CA GLU A 134 4.67 -1.71 -8.80
C GLU A 134 3.33 -1.92 -8.05
N PHE A 135 2.67 -0.80 -7.71
CA PHE A 135 1.33 -0.80 -7.15
C PHE A 135 0.28 -0.62 -8.26
N LEU A 136 -0.50 -1.67 -8.53
CA LEU A 136 -1.60 -1.68 -9.51
C LEU A 136 -2.92 -1.11 -8.95
#